data_AF-A0A496QCC3-F1
#
_entry.id   AF-A0A496QCC3-F1
#
_cell.length_a   1.000
_cell.length_b   1.000
_cell.length_c   1.000
_cell.angle_alpha   90.00
_cell.angle_beta   90.00
_cell.angle_gamma   90.00
#
_symmetry.space_group_name_H-M   'P 1'
#
loop_
_entity.id
_entity.type
_entity.pdbx_description
1 polymer ?
#
loop_
_entity_poly.entity_id
_entity_poly.type
_entity_poly.pdbx_seq_one_letter_code
_entity_poly.pdbx_strand_id
1 'polypeptide(L)'
;MTLKPNEKLRVEEILKDLEHYRPRRRGWSWRKALPKATKVGHFEYDQISEPLKNSVPLPAAHYFGNIDPQPDPVITSEIASGRFEDDIRRMRMAAWHGADHIMVIRTLGQSHMDGLIEGTPEGIGGIPITRKQLRATRKALDIIEDEVGRPINFHSYVSGVAGPEIAVLFAEEGVNGAHQDPQYNVLYRGINPIRSFVDAAVAKRIMAWANILQIDGAHNANASAKMAWKVMPELLV
;
A
#
# COMPACT_ATOMS: atom_id res chain seq x y z
N MET A 1 10.35 15.87 -11.71
CA MET A 1 11.67 15.24 -11.98
C MET A 1 11.41 14.07 -12.90
N THR A 2 12.06 14.00 -14.06
CA THR A 2 12.00 12.80 -14.90
C THR A 2 13.13 11.88 -14.45
N LEU A 3 12.77 10.77 -13.79
CA LEU A 3 13.74 9.78 -13.30
C LEU A 3 14.27 8.95 -14.47
N LYS A 4 15.59 8.81 -14.58
CA LYS A 4 16.19 7.92 -15.57
C LYS A 4 16.40 6.51 -14.98
N PRO A 5 16.16 5.43 -15.74
CA PRO A 5 16.36 4.06 -15.25
C PRO A 5 17.76 3.77 -14.72
N ASN A 6 18.79 4.37 -15.31
CA ASN A 6 20.19 4.17 -14.93
C ASN A 6 20.66 5.07 -13.78
N GLU A 7 19.83 5.97 -13.28
CA GLU A 7 20.14 6.84 -12.15
C GLU A 7 19.46 6.32 -10.88
N LYS A 8 20.17 6.34 -9.75
CA LYS A 8 19.58 5.98 -8.45
C LYS A 8 18.51 7.00 -8.06
N LEU A 9 17.51 6.53 -7.33
CA LEU A 9 16.52 7.42 -6.72
C LEU A 9 17.22 8.27 -5.64
N ARG A 10 17.23 9.59 -5.83
CA ARG A 10 17.89 10.54 -4.93
C ARG A 10 16.97 10.89 -3.77
N VAL A 11 17.08 10.13 -2.67
CA VAL A 11 16.19 10.23 -1.52
C VAL A 11 16.26 11.62 -0.88
N GLU A 12 17.44 12.22 -0.82
CA GLU A 12 17.65 13.57 -0.26
C GLU A 12 16.86 14.63 -1.04
N GLU A 13 16.72 14.48 -2.36
CA GLU A 13 15.91 15.40 -3.19
C GLU A 13 14.41 15.17 -3.01
N ILE A 14 13.99 13.93 -2.74
CA ILE A 14 12.60 13.62 -2.40
C ILE A 14 12.22 14.30 -1.08
N LEU A 15 13.12 14.31 -0.10
CA LEU A 15 12.88 14.86 1.24
C LEU A 15 12.83 16.40 1.30
N LYS A 16 13.23 17.11 0.24
CA LYS A 16 13.10 18.57 0.14
C LYS A 16 11.66 19.00 -0.12
N ASP A 17 11.29 20.15 0.44
CA ASP A 17 10.04 20.88 0.18
C ASP A 17 8.76 20.04 0.38
N LEU A 18 8.76 19.11 1.34
CA LEU A 18 7.62 18.24 1.63
C LEU A 18 6.40 19.02 2.14
N GLU A 19 6.59 20.21 2.71
CA GLU A 19 5.53 21.12 3.12
C GLU A 19 4.64 21.56 1.94
N HIS A 20 5.24 21.68 0.75
CA HIS A 20 4.60 22.11 -0.50
C HIS A 20 4.08 20.94 -1.34
N TYR A 21 4.50 19.71 -1.03
CA TYR A 21 4.02 18.53 -1.73
C TYR A 21 2.49 18.37 -1.59
N ARG A 22 1.84 18.02 -2.70
CA ARG A 22 0.44 17.60 -2.76
C ARG A 22 0.34 16.35 -3.63
N PRO A 23 -0.46 15.35 -3.23
CA PRO A 23 -0.62 14.13 -4.01
C PRO A 23 -1.24 14.45 -5.37
N ARG A 24 -0.67 13.90 -6.44
CA ARG A 24 -1.17 14.12 -7.82
C ARG A 24 -2.49 13.41 -8.09
N ARG A 25 -2.81 12.39 -7.30
CA ARG A 25 -4.05 11.60 -7.39
C ARG A 25 -4.52 11.14 -6.02
N ARG A 26 -5.82 10.82 -5.94
CA ARG A 26 -6.49 10.26 -4.76
C ARG A 26 -7.29 9.03 -5.19
N GLY A 27 -7.60 8.18 -4.21
CA GLY A 27 -8.40 6.98 -4.40
C GLY A 27 -7.64 5.78 -4.98
N TRP A 28 -8.31 4.64 -5.00
CA TRP A 28 -7.78 3.37 -5.47
C TRP A 28 -7.78 3.25 -7.00
N SER A 29 -6.79 2.55 -7.56
CA SER A 29 -6.71 2.23 -8.99
C SER A 29 -6.62 0.73 -9.21
N TRP A 30 -7.55 0.18 -9.99
CA TRP A 30 -7.51 -1.21 -10.46
C TRP A 30 -6.68 -1.34 -11.74
N ARG A 31 -6.12 -2.52 -12.00
CA ARG A 31 -5.52 -2.82 -13.31
C ARG A 31 -6.59 -2.84 -14.39
N LYS A 32 -6.22 -2.44 -15.62
CA LYS A 32 -7.11 -2.53 -16.78
C LYS A 32 -6.85 -3.85 -17.50
N ALA A 33 -7.79 -4.78 -17.41
CA ALA A 33 -7.74 -6.06 -18.11
C ALA A 33 -7.76 -5.85 -19.63
N LEU A 34 -7.02 -6.69 -20.35
CA LEU A 34 -7.02 -6.76 -21.81
C LEU A 34 -8.02 -7.83 -22.29
N PRO A 35 -8.47 -7.77 -23.55
CA PRO A 35 -9.34 -8.79 -24.11
C PRO A 35 -8.71 -10.20 -24.05
N LYS A 36 -9.56 -11.23 -24.03
CA LYS A 36 -9.10 -12.62 -24.18
C LYS A 36 -8.36 -12.83 -25.49
N ALA A 37 -7.50 -13.84 -25.53
CA ALA A 37 -6.61 -14.13 -26.65
C ALA A 37 -5.73 -12.93 -27.06
N THR A 38 -5.35 -12.06 -26.12
CA THR A 38 -4.40 -10.97 -26.40
C THR A 38 -3.03 -11.57 -26.70
N LYS A 39 -2.45 -11.18 -27.84
CA LYS A 39 -1.11 -11.65 -28.26
C LYS A 39 -0.01 -10.89 -27.55
N VAL A 40 0.89 -11.63 -26.89
CA VAL A 40 2.13 -11.11 -26.30
C VAL A 40 3.27 -12.04 -26.71
N GLY A 41 4.22 -11.51 -27.49
CA GLY A 41 5.24 -12.33 -28.13
C GLY A 41 4.61 -13.38 -29.06
N HIS A 42 4.92 -14.66 -28.83
CA HIS A 42 4.42 -15.79 -29.61
C HIS A 42 3.18 -16.46 -29.00
N PHE A 43 2.62 -15.93 -27.92
CA PHE A 43 1.54 -16.56 -27.16
C PHE A 43 0.28 -15.70 -27.12
N GLU A 44 -0.85 -16.35 -26.87
CA GLU A 44 -2.14 -15.73 -26.58
C GLU A 44 -2.45 -15.89 -25.09
N TYR A 45 -2.88 -14.79 -24.45
CA TYR A 45 -3.20 -14.74 -23.03
C TYR A 45 -4.65 -14.30 -22.81
N ASP A 46 -5.30 -14.91 -21.82
CA ASP A 46 -6.72 -14.66 -21.49
C ASP A 46 -6.96 -13.80 -20.25
N GLN A 47 -5.98 -13.73 -19.34
CA GLN A 47 -6.10 -13.09 -18.02
C GLN A 47 -4.90 -12.18 -17.74
N ILE A 48 -4.74 -11.18 -18.60
CA ILE A 48 -3.67 -10.19 -18.50
C ILE A 48 -4.21 -8.77 -18.56
N SER A 49 -3.47 -7.85 -17.96
CA SER A 49 -3.73 -6.42 -17.94
C SER A 49 -2.72 -5.63 -18.77
N GLU A 50 -2.96 -4.32 -18.90
CA GLU A 50 -2.05 -3.40 -19.58
C GLU A 50 -0.58 -3.62 -19.14
N PRO A 51 0.36 -3.72 -20.10
CA PRO A 51 1.77 -3.94 -19.80
C PRO A 51 2.37 -2.72 -19.11
N LEU A 52 3.48 -2.94 -18.39
CA LEU A 52 4.30 -1.86 -17.87
C LEU A 52 5.11 -1.21 -19.00
N LYS A 53 5.38 0.09 -18.87
CA LYS A 53 6.29 0.84 -19.76
C LYS A 53 7.74 0.43 -19.54
N ASN A 54 8.12 0.25 -18.28
CA ASN A 54 9.46 -0.18 -17.85
C ASN A 54 9.31 -1.25 -16.77
N SER A 55 9.96 -2.39 -16.94
CA SER A 55 9.92 -3.51 -15.99
C SER A 55 11.13 -4.42 -16.14
N VAL A 56 11.28 -5.35 -15.19
CA VAL A 56 12.24 -6.45 -15.25
C VAL A 56 11.45 -7.74 -15.48
N PRO A 57 11.56 -8.38 -16.66
CA PRO A 57 10.85 -9.62 -16.93
C PRO A 57 11.41 -10.78 -16.09
N LEU A 58 10.68 -11.89 -16.06
CA LEU A 58 11.17 -13.11 -15.42
C LEU A 58 12.50 -13.58 -16.04
N PRO A 59 13.39 -14.24 -15.27
CA PRO A 59 14.70 -14.66 -15.78
C PRO A 59 14.63 -15.50 -17.05
N ALA A 60 13.64 -16.38 -17.19
CA ALA A 60 13.46 -17.22 -18.38
C ALA A 60 12.84 -16.49 -19.58
N ALA A 61 12.39 -15.24 -19.44
CA ALA A 61 11.75 -14.49 -20.51
C ALA A 61 12.68 -14.24 -21.71
N HIS A 62 14.00 -14.30 -21.53
CA HIS A 62 14.95 -14.17 -22.63
C HIS A 62 14.81 -15.26 -23.70
N TYR A 63 14.28 -16.44 -23.36
CA TYR A 63 13.93 -17.48 -24.34
C TYR A 63 12.68 -17.12 -25.16
N PHE A 64 11.92 -16.13 -24.73
CA PHE A 64 10.60 -15.76 -25.27
C PHE A 64 10.53 -14.28 -25.69
N GLY A 65 11.67 -13.68 -26.08
CA GLY A 65 11.72 -12.30 -26.53
C GLY A 65 11.60 -11.24 -25.43
N ASN A 66 11.93 -11.60 -24.18
CA ASN A 66 11.86 -10.73 -23.00
C ASN A 66 10.46 -10.16 -22.73
N ILE A 67 9.40 -10.91 -23.05
CA ILE A 67 8.02 -10.51 -22.71
C ILE A 67 7.81 -10.45 -21.19
N ASP A 68 6.94 -9.53 -20.75
CA ASP A 68 6.56 -9.36 -19.35
C ASP A 68 5.04 -9.19 -19.18
N PRO A 69 4.24 -10.23 -19.47
CA PRO A 69 2.78 -10.17 -19.33
C PRO A 69 2.38 -9.92 -17.86
N GLN A 70 1.49 -8.96 -17.64
CA GLN A 70 1.02 -8.58 -16.31
C GLN A 70 -0.32 -9.23 -16.01
N PRO A 71 -0.54 -9.88 -14.86
CA PRO A 71 -1.83 -10.50 -14.54
C PRO A 71 -2.92 -9.47 -14.23
N ASP A 72 -4.19 -9.87 -14.24
CA ASP A 72 -5.34 -9.03 -13.89
C ASP A 72 -5.36 -8.50 -12.44
N PRO A 73 -5.07 -9.28 -11.38
CA PRO A 73 -5.09 -8.77 -10.01
C PRO A 73 -4.00 -7.73 -9.76
N VAL A 74 -4.35 -6.75 -8.92
CA VAL A 74 -3.37 -5.87 -8.27
C VAL A 74 -2.45 -6.71 -7.38
N ILE A 75 -1.14 -6.48 -7.48
CA ILE A 75 -0.11 -7.28 -6.79
C ILE A 75 0.50 -6.46 -5.65
N THR A 76 0.42 -7.02 -4.45
CA THR A 76 0.86 -6.37 -3.21
C THR A 76 2.29 -6.76 -2.86
N SER A 77 3.09 -5.79 -2.45
CA SER A 77 4.36 -6.01 -1.75
C SER A 77 4.36 -5.25 -0.43
N GLU A 78 4.69 -5.94 0.66
CA GLU A 78 4.85 -5.35 1.98
C GLU A 78 6.29 -4.86 2.17
N ILE A 79 6.45 -3.56 2.44
CA ILE A 79 7.76 -2.92 2.60
C ILE A 79 7.69 -1.97 3.80
N ALA A 80 8.26 -2.38 4.93
CA ALA A 80 8.27 -1.60 6.16
C ALA A 80 9.43 -2.01 7.09
N SER A 81 10.64 -1.52 6.84
CA SER A 81 11.84 -1.94 7.56
C SER A 81 12.03 -1.27 8.93
N GLY A 82 11.33 -0.18 9.20
CA GLY A 82 11.63 0.76 10.29
C GLY A 82 12.25 2.08 9.81
N ARG A 83 12.78 2.10 8.57
CA ARG A 83 13.41 3.27 7.92
C ARG A 83 12.80 3.51 6.55
N PHE A 84 11.87 4.45 6.45
CA PHE A 84 11.09 4.65 5.23
C PHE A 84 11.94 5.18 4.07
N GLU A 85 13.01 5.92 4.38
CA GLU A 85 13.98 6.46 3.45
C GLU A 85 14.76 5.36 2.70
N ASP A 86 14.98 4.22 3.36
CA ASP A 86 15.57 3.03 2.75
C ASP A 86 14.53 2.24 1.94
N ASP A 87 13.32 2.12 2.50
CA ASP A 87 12.21 1.39 1.90
C ASP A 87 11.77 1.96 0.55
N ILE A 88 11.81 3.27 0.39
CA ILE A 88 11.50 3.96 -0.88
C ILE A 88 12.35 3.40 -2.04
N ARG A 89 13.61 3.02 -1.80
CA ARG A 89 14.45 2.39 -2.83
C ARG A 89 13.95 1.01 -3.20
N ARG A 90 13.49 0.22 -2.22
CA ARG A 90 12.90 -1.11 -2.42
C ARG A 90 11.56 -1.03 -3.13
N MET A 91 10.76 0.01 -2.87
CA MET A 91 9.50 0.25 -3.57
C MET A 91 9.70 0.40 -5.08
N ARG A 92 10.76 1.10 -5.52
CA ARG A 92 11.12 1.17 -6.95
C ARG A 92 11.44 -0.21 -7.52
N MET A 93 12.23 -1.01 -6.80
CA MET A 93 12.54 -2.39 -7.23
C MET A 93 11.26 -3.22 -7.38
N ALA A 94 10.38 -3.20 -6.38
CA ALA A 94 9.12 -3.94 -6.41
C ALA A 94 8.21 -3.50 -7.58
N ALA A 95 8.14 -2.20 -7.85
CA ALA A 95 7.35 -1.66 -8.96
C ALA A 95 7.84 -2.14 -10.33
N TRP A 96 9.16 -2.14 -10.55
CA TRP A 96 9.77 -2.69 -11.77
C TRP A 96 9.51 -4.20 -11.93
N HIS A 97 9.29 -4.92 -10.83
CA HIS A 97 8.90 -6.33 -10.82
C HIS A 97 7.39 -6.56 -10.80
N GLY A 98 6.58 -5.52 -11.08
CA GLY A 98 5.14 -5.67 -11.29
C GLY A 98 4.27 -5.36 -10.08
N ALA A 99 4.82 -5.01 -8.91
CA ALA A 99 4.00 -4.61 -7.76
C ALA A 99 3.37 -3.22 -7.99
N ASP A 100 2.05 -3.14 -7.96
CA ASP A 100 1.25 -1.91 -8.11
C ASP A 100 0.40 -1.62 -6.88
N HIS A 101 0.68 -2.32 -5.78
CA HIS A 101 0.19 -2.03 -4.45
C HIS A 101 1.33 -2.19 -3.43
N ILE A 102 1.68 -1.09 -2.79
CA ILE A 102 2.75 -1.02 -1.79
C ILE A 102 2.11 -0.81 -0.42
N MET A 103 2.24 -1.84 0.42
CA MET A 103 1.69 -1.87 1.75
C MET A 103 2.78 -1.60 2.79
N VAL A 104 2.56 -0.60 3.64
CA VAL A 104 3.50 -0.20 4.69
C VAL A 104 2.92 -0.55 6.05
N ILE A 105 3.47 -1.58 6.67
CA ILE A 105 3.22 -1.97 8.06
C ILE A 105 3.69 -0.85 8.98
N ARG A 106 2.88 -0.56 10.00
CA ARG A 106 3.18 0.48 10.99
C ARG A 106 4.17 -0.03 12.03
N THR A 107 4.88 0.89 12.68
CA THR A 107 5.73 0.55 13.83
C THR A 107 4.91 -0.17 14.90
N LEU A 108 5.55 -1.11 15.59
CA LEU A 108 4.92 -1.93 16.61
C LEU A 108 4.16 -1.06 17.63
N GLY A 109 2.90 -1.41 17.87
CA GLY A 109 2.08 -0.76 18.90
C GLY A 109 1.51 0.61 18.51
N GLN A 110 1.70 1.10 17.29
CA GLN A 110 1.15 2.40 16.87
C GLN A 110 -0.39 2.49 17.04
N SER A 111 -1.10 1.36 17.08
CA SER A 111 -2.53 1.31 17.40
C SER A 111 -2.90 1.85 18.80
N HIS A 112 -1.94 1.97 19.71
CA HIS A 112 -2.12 2.47 21.09
C HIS A 112 -1.75 3.96 21.25
N MET A 113 -1.30 4.62 20.20
CA MET A 113 -0.99 6.05 20.24
C MET A 113 -2.31 6.83 20.05
N ASP A 114 -2.75 7.54 21.09
CA ASP A 114 -4.01 8.32 21.10
C ASP A 114 -3.81 9.70 20.47
N GLY A 115 -3.37 9.68 19.21
CA GLY A 115 -3.15 10.86 18.38
C GLY A 115 -2.15 10.57 17.25
N LEU A 116 -1.99 11.56 16.37
CA LEU A 116 -0.96 11.51 15.35
C LEU A 116 0.42 11.71 15.99
N ILE A 117 1.40 10.99 15.46
CA ILE A 117 2.83 11.24 15.70
C ILE A 117 3.42 11.98 14.50
N GLU A 118 4.51 12.70 14.74
CA GLU A 118 5.12 13.60 13.76
C GLU A 118 6.60 13.30 13.52
N GLY A 119 7.15 13.89 12.47
CA GLY A 119 8.56 13.73 12.11
C GLY A 119 8.86 12.36 11.50
N THR A 120 10.06 11.86 11.73
CA THR A 120 10.57 10.62 11.13
C THR A 120 11.40 9.82 12.15
N PRO A 121 10.82 9.43 13.30
CA PRO A 121 11.52 8.53 14.21
C PRO A 121 11.76 7.18 13.53
N GLU A 122 12.80 6.48 13.97
CA GLU A 122 13.04 5.10 13.52
C GLU A 122 11.97 4.18 14.14
N GLY A 123 11.44 3.27 13.33
CA GLY A 123 10.45 2.28 13.77
C GLY A 123 11.05 0.92 14.09
N ILE A 124 10.25 0.11 14.79
CA ILE A 124 10.59 -1.28 15.10
C ILE A 124 9.48 -2.17 14.56
N GLY A 125 9.83 -3.13 13.70
CA GLY A 125 8.87 -4.03 13.06
C GLY A 125 7.94 -3.37 12.05
N GLY A 126 8.15 -2.08 11.73
CA GLY A 126 7.38 -1.33 10.76
C GLY A 126 7.68 0.17 10.82
N ILE A 127 7.03 0.97 9.98
CA ILE A 127 7.27 2.41 9.83
C ILE A 127 6.38 3.23 10.77
N PRO A 128 6.91 4.20 11.53
CA PRO A 128 6.07 5.15 12.25
C PRO A 128 5.34 6.05 11.25
N ILE A 129 4.01 5.88 11.16
CA ILE A 129 3.21 6.63 10.19
C ILE A 129 3.00 8.05 10.68
N THR A 130 3.52 9.02 9.91
CA THR A 130 3.43 10.46 10.17
C THR A 130 3.12 11.19 8.87
N ARG A 131 2.70 12.46 8.94
CA ARG A 131 2.48 13.27 7.72
C ARG A 131 3.73 13.39 6.87
N LYS A 132 4.88 13.69 7.49
CA LYS A 132 6.17 13.85 6.78
C LYS A 132 6.56 12.57 6.06
N GLN A 133 6.43 11.42 6.72
CA GLN A 133 6.74 10.12 6.14
C GLN A 133 5.80 9.80 4.97
N LEU A 134 4.48 9.95 5.15
CA LEU A 134 3.49 9.68 4.10
C LEU A 134 3.75 10.55 2.85
N ARG A 135 4.04 11.84 3.02
CA ARG A 135 4.35 12.73 1.90
C ARG A 135 5.59 12.29 1.15
N ALA A 136 6.67 11.95 1.85
CA ALA A 136 7.89 11.52 1.22
C ALA A 136 7.68 10.22 0.42
N THR A 137 7.01 9.23 1.01
CA THR A 137 6.70 7.97 0.35
C THR A 137 5.76 8.17 -0.84
N ARG A 138 4.69 8.94 -0.70
CA ARG A 138 3.75 9.21 -1.80
C ARG A 138 4.42 9.99 -2.94
N LYS A 139 5.24 11.00 -2.63
CA LYS A 139 6.06 11.73 -3.61
C LYS A 139 7.02 10.82 -4.36
N ALA A 140 7.64 9.87 -3.67
CA ALA A 140 8.51 8.88 -4.30
C ALA A 140 7.73 7.93 -5.22
N LEU A 141 6.61 7.39 -4.74
CA LEU A 141 5.75 6.50 -5.52
C LEU A 141 5.17 7.19 -6.75
N ASP A 142 4.90 8.50 -6.66
CA ASP A 142 4.50 9.34 -7.79
C ASP A 142 5.59 9.36 -8.89
N ILE A 143 6.86 9.49 -8.51
CA ILE A 143 7.96 9.44 -9.48
C ILE A 143 8.11 8.02 -10.07
N ILE A 144 7.95 6.99 -9.24
CA ILE A 144 8.13 5.58 -9.64
C ILE A 144 6.98 5.13 -10.55
N GLU A 145 5.74 5.52 -10.28
CA GLU A 145 4.58 5.13 -11.11
C GLU A 145 4.63 5.75 -12.52
N ASP A 146 5.20 6.94 -12.66
CA ASP A 146 5.49 7.56 -13.97
C ASP A 146 6.57 6.78 -14.73
N GLU A 147 7.58 6.26 -14.01
CA GLU A 147 8.67 5.47 -14.58
C GLU A 147 8.15 4.14 -15.13
N VAL A 148 7.41 3.37 -14.33
CA VAL A 148 6.86 2.07 -14.77
C VAL A 148 5.62 2.22 -15.65
N GLY A 149 5.01 3.41 -15.69
CA GLY A 149 3.87 3.74 -16.55
C GLY A 149 2.52 3.21 -16.06
N ARG A 150 2.39 2.90 -14.76
CA ARG A 150 1.16 2.39 -14.14
C ARG A 150 1.01 2.94 -12.72
N PRO A 151 -0.19 3.42 -12.30
CA PRO A 151 -0.42 3.92 -10.95
C PRO A 151 -0.08 2.89 -9.87
N ILE A 152 0.59 3.30 -8.79
CA ILE A 152 0.95 2.42 -7.66
C ILE A 152 0.15 2.78 -6.41
N ASN A 153 -0.74 1.89 -5.96
CA ASN A 153 -1.54 2.12 -4.76
C ASN A 153 -0.66 2.12 -3.50
N PHE A 154 -0.69 3.21 -2.74
CA PHE A 154 -0.04 3.31 -1.43
C PHE A 154 -1.02 2.93 -0.33
N HIS A 155 -0.62 2.03 0.57
CA HIS A 155 -1.50 1.46 1.58
C HIS A 155 -0.84 1.40 2.96
N SER A 156 -1.63 1.67 4.01
CA SER A 156 -1.21 1.43 5.40
C SER A 156 -2.42 1.11 6.29
N TYR A 157 -2.41 1.43 7.58
CA TYR A 157 -3.37 0.93 8.57
C TYR A 157 -4.00 2.08 9.36
N VAL A 158 -5.33 2.10 9.41
CA VAL A 158 -6.16 3.05 10.18
C VAL A 158 -6.51 2.49 11.56
N SER A 159 -6.25 1.20 11.84
CA SER A 159 -6.56 0.55 13.11
C SER A 159 -5.98 1.27 14.34
N GLY A 160 -6.61 1.14 15.50
CA GLY A 160 -6.17 1.74 16.76
C GLY A 160 -7.09 2.83 17.29
N VAL A 161 -6.66 3.49 18.36
CA VAL A 161 -7.43 4.54 19.05
C VAL A 161 -7.48 5.86 18.26
N ALA A 162 -6.48 6.17 17.44
CA ALA A 162 -6.46 7.37 16.60
C ALA A 162 -6.99 7.14 15.17
N GLY A 163 -7.97 6.24 15.02
CA GLY A 163 -8.49 5.85 13.71
C GLY A 163 -9.01 7.02 12.87
N PRO A 164 -9.88 7.89 13.41
CA PRO A 164 -10.38 9.06 12.69
C PRO A 164 -9.26 10.01 12.23
N GLU A 165 -8.29 10.30 13.08
CA GLU A 165 -7.17 11.21 12.79
C GLU A 165 -6.27 10.64 11.68
N ILE A 166 -5.94 9.35 11.75
CA ILE A 166 -5.17 8.69 10.69
C ILE A 166 -5.96 8.67 9.38
N ALA A 167 -7.28 8.46 9.43
CA ALA A 167 -8.12 8.50 8.24
C ALA A 167 -8.13 9.89 7.58
N VAL A 168 -8.22 10.97 8.36
CA VAL A 168 -8.06 12.36 7.85
C VAL A 168 -6.69 12.52 7.21
N LEU A 169 -5.64 12.12 7.90
CA LEU A 169 -4.27 12.23 7.39
C LEU A 169 -4.10 11.48 6.05
N PHE A 170 -4.63 10.26 5.95
CA PHE A 170 -4.58 9.44 4.73
C PHE A 170 -5.37 10.07 3.60
N ALA A 171 -6.57 10.57 3.92
CA ALA A 171 -7.43 11.25 2.97
C ALA A 171 -6.77 12.51 2.41
N GLU A 172 -6.07 13.29 3.23
CA GLU A 172 -5.36 14.52 2.83
C GLU A 172 -4.09 14.26 2.03
N GLU A 173 -3.31 13.24 2.41
CA GLU A 173 -2.00 12.93 1.82
C GLU A 173 -2.07 11.91 0.67
N GLY A 174 -3.26 11.47 0.28
CA GLY A 174 -3.46 10.67 -0.95
C GLY A 174 -3.05 9.21 -0.81
N VAL A 175 -3.22 8.63 0.38
CA VAL A 175 -3.13 7.17 0.57
C VAL A 175 -4.30 6.52 -0.16
N ASN A 176 -4.06 5.41 -0.87
CA ASN A 176 -5.01 4.81 -1.82
C ASN A 176 -5.77 3.63 -1.22
N GLY A 177 -5.18 2.93 -0.26
CA GLY A 177 -5.78 1.80 0.45
C GLY A 177 -5.49 1.85 1.95
N ALA A 178 -6.36 1.29 2.77
CA ALA A 178 -6.09 1.14 4.19
C ALA A 178 -6.74 -0.09 4.82
N HIS A 179 -6.05 -0.68 5.79
CA HIS A 179 -6.66 -1.62 6.72
C HIS A 179 -7.52 -0.86 7.73
N GLN A 180 -8.80 -1.24 7.83
CA GLN A 180 -9.69 -0.70 8.85
C GLN A 180 -10.76 -1.73 9.22
N ASP A 181 -10.68 -2.21 10.45
CA ASP A 181 -11.65 -3.13 11.02
C ASP A 181 -11.85 -2.83 12.52
N PRO A 182 -13.06 -2.46 12.98
CA PRO A 182 -13.32 -2.24 14.40
C PRO A 182 -13.13 -3.51 15.25
N GLN A 183 -13.26 -4.70 14.67
CA GLN A 183 -13.09 -5.97 15.36
C GLN A 183 -11.62 -6.23 15.69
N TYR A 184 -10.72 -5.84 14.78
CA TYR A 184 -9.28 -5.95 15.01
C TYR A 184 -8.86 -5.24 16.31
N ASN A 185 -9.36 -4.02 16.50
CA ASN A 185 -9.06 -3.20 17.67
C ASN A 185 -9.48 -3.91 18.97
N VAL A 186 -10.64 -4.56 18.96
CA VAL A 186 -11.19 -5.23 20.15
C VAL A 186 -10.45 -6.54 20.41
N LEU A 187 -10.46 -7.44 19.42
CA LEU A 187 -10.04 -8.83 19.59
C LEU A 187 -8.53 -8.98 19.78
N TYR A 188 -7.73 -8.16 19.09
CA TYR A 188 -6.27 -8.34 19.05
C TYR A 188 -5.48 -7.20 19.70
N ARG A 189 -6.16 -6.12 20.12
CA ARG A 189 -5.53 -4.97 20.77
C ARG A 189 -6.16 -4.57 22.10
N GLY A 190 -7.25 -5.21 22.54
CA GLY A 190 -7.89 -4.91 23.82
C GLY A 190 -8.43 -3.48 23.91
N ILE A 191 -8.72 -2.84 22.77
CA ILE A 191 -9.37 -1.52 22.73
C ILE A 191 -10.84 -1.69 23.08
N ASN A 192 -11.40 -0.73 23.82
CA ASN A 192 -12.81 -0.74 24.22
C ASN A 192 -13.75 -0.88 23.00
N PRO A 193 -14.73 -1.81 23.02
CA PRO A 193 -15.62 -2.04 21.89
C PRO A 193 -16.45 -0.83 21.48
N ILE A 194 -17.02 -0.09 22.44
CA ILE A 194 -17.87 1.08 22.14
C ILE A 194 -17.03 2.14 21.42
N ARG A 195 -15.85 2.46 21.96
CA ARG A 195 -14.88 3.37 21.33
C ARG A 195 -14.53 2.91 19.92
N SER A 196 -14.17 1.63 19.75
CA SER A 196 -13.73 1.10 18.46
C SER A 196 -14.76 1.26 17.35
N PHE A 197 -16.03 0.91 17.62
CA PHE A 197 -17.09 0.97 16.62
C PHE A 197 -17.52 2.42 16.32
N VAL A 198 -17.53 3.31 17.32
CA VAL A 198 -17.82 4.74 17.12
C VAL A 198 -16.75 5.39 16.25
N ASP A 199 -15.47 5.17 16.56
CA ASP A 199 -14.36 5.68 15.77
C ASP A 199 -14.36 5.12 14.34
N ALA A 200 -14.67 3.83 14.19
CA ALA A 200 -14.76 3.19 12.88
C ALA A 200 -15.84 3.82 12.00
N ALA A 201 -16.98 4.24 12.56
CA ALA A 201 -18.02 4.92 11.79
C ALA A 201 -17.49 6.24 11.17
N VAL A 202 -16.70 7.00 11.93
CA VAL A 202 -16.07 8.25 11.45
C VAL A 202 -14.96 7.94 10.44
N ALA A 203 -14.04 7.04 10.79
CA ALA A 203 -12.90 6.68 9.95
C ALA A 203 -13.36 6.13 8.58
N LYS A 204 -14.32 5.21 8.55
CA LYS A 204 -14.86 4.64 7.31
C LYS A 204 -15.57 5.70 6.46
N ARG A 205 -16.25 6.68 7.07
CA ARG A 205 -16.87 7.79 6.33
C ARG A 205 -15.82 8.66 5.63
N ILE A 206 -14.69 8.93 6.29
CA ILE A 206 -13.57 9.67 5.70
C ILE A 206 -12.91 8.85 4.58
N MET A 207 -12.66 7.56 4.81
CA MET A 207 -12.10 6.66 3.80
C MET A 207 -12.98 6.56 2.55
N ALA A 208 -14.31 6.46 2.74
CA ALA A 208 -15.28 6.47 1.65
C ALA A 208 -15.25 7.78 0.87
N TRP A 209 -15.19 8.94 1.55
CA TRP A 209 -15.05 10.24 0.90
C TRP A 209 -13.77 10.33 0.05
N ALA A 210 -12.67 9.76 0.53
CA ALA A 210 -11.38 9.76 -0.15
C ALA A 210 -11.24 8.65 -1.23
N ASN A 211 -12.27 7.82 -1.43
CA ASN A 211 -12.24 6.65 -2.32
C ASN A 211 -11.08 5.67 -2.00
N ILE A 212 -10.79 5.49 -0.70
CA ILE A 212 -9.75 4.58 -0.21
C ILE A 212 -10.30 3.16 -0.21
N LEU A 213 -9.56 2.21 -0.81
CA LEU A 213 -9.91 0.79 -0.72
C LEU A 213 -9.69 0.30 0.71
N GLN A 214 -10.71 -0.30 1.31
CA GLN A 214 -10.60 -0.91 2.63
C GLN A 214 -10.18 -2.39 2.52
N ILE A 215 -9.26 -2.81 3.37
CA ILE A 215 -9.02 -4.23 3.69
C ILE A 215 -9.41 -4.49 5.15
N ASP A 216 -10.09 -5.61 5.43
CA ASP A 216 -10.53 -5.99 6.77
C ASP A 216 -9.41 -6.66 7.61
N GLY A 217 -9.75 -7.06 8.84
CA GLY A 217 -8.82 -7.69 9.78
C GLY A 217 -8.89 -9.21 9.83
N ALA A 218 -9.64 -9.89 8.95
CA ALA A 218 -10.00 -11.31 9.13
C ALA A 218 -8.78 -12.26 9.17
N HIS A 219 -7.69 -11.90 8.47
CA HIS A 219 -6.43 -12.65 8.49
C HIS A 219 -5.83 -12.85 9.90
N ASN A 220 -6.18 -11.99 10.87
CA ASN A 220 -5.76 -12.15 12.26
C ASN A 220 -6.37 -13.38 12.92
N ALA A 221 -7.60 -13.76 12.57
CA ALA A 221 -8.25 -14.96 13.10
C ALA A 221 -7.52 -16.22 12.65
N ASN A 222 -7.05 -16.28 11.38
CA ASN A 222 -6.18 -17.36 10.91
C ASN A 222 -4.90 -17.48 11.74
N ALA A 223 -4.25 -16.35 12.05
CA ALA A 223 -3.00 -16.32 12.81
C ALA A 223 -3.18 -16.71 14.28
N SER A 224 -4.33 -16.36 14.89
CA SER A 224 -4.63 -16.71 16.29
C SER A 224 -5.24 -18.10 16.48
N ALA A 225 -5.73 -18.73 15.41
CA ALA A 225 -6.37 -20.03 15.49
C ALA A 225 -5.36 -21.14 15.82
N LYS A 226 -5.69 -21.99 16.80
CA LYS A 226 -4.92 -23.21 17.07
C LYS A 226 -4.92 -24.19 15.88
N MET A 227 -6.01 -24.21 15.13
CA MET A 227 -6.21 -25.05 13.94
C MET A 227 -6.91 -24.20 12.87
N ALA A 228 -6.14 -23.60 11.96
CA ALA A 228 -6.66 -22.63 11.00
C ALA A 228 -7.78 -23.19 10.09
N TRP A 229 -7.83 -24.50 9.83
CA TRP A 229 -8.92 -25.11 9.03
C TRP A 229 -10.27 -25.16 9.78
N LYS A 230 -10.30 -24.84 11.08
CA LYS A 230 -11.52 -24.78 11.89
C LYS A 230 -12.08 -23.37 12.09
N VAL A 231 -11.35 -22.33 11.66
CA VAL A 231 -11.73 -20.91 11.88
C VAL A 231 -12.64 -20.36 10.76
N MET A 232 -12.88 -21.14 9.70
CA MET A 232 -13.65 -20.70 8.53
C MET A 232 -15.03 -20.11 8.86
N PRO A 233 -15.83 -20.67 9.81
CA PRO A 233 -17.10 -20.05 10.17
C PRO A 233 -16.97 -18.66 10.78
N GLU A 234 -15.90 -18.38 11.54
CA GLU A 234 -15.63 -17.06 12.14
C GLU A 234 -15.25 -16.03 11.07
N LEU A 235 -14.58 -16.45 9.99
CA LEU A 235 -14.16 -15.57 8.89
C LEU A 235 -15.32 -15.10 7.99
N LEU A 236 -16.45 -15.82 8.01
CA LEU A 236 -17.61 -15.55 7.14
C LEU A 236 -18.71 -14.72 7.82
N VAL A 237 -18.52 -14.34 9.09
CA VAL A 237 -19.48 -13.62 9.94
C VAL A 237 -18.95 -12.22 10.24
#